data_AF-A0A963ZQH4-F1
#
_entry.id   AF-A0A963ZQH4-F1
#
_cell.length_a   1.000
_cell.length_b   1.000
_cell.length_c   1.000
_cell.angle_alpha   90.00
_cell.angle_beta   90.00
_cell.angle_gamma   90.00
#
_symmetry.space_group_name_H-M   'P 1'
#
loop_
_entity.id
_entity.type
_entity.pdbx_description
1 polymer ?
#
loop_
_entity_poly.entity_id
_entity_poly.type
_entity_poly.pdbx_seq_one_letter_code
_entity_poly.pdbx_strand_id
1 'polypeptide(L)'
;MSRIKLILPKHTNYSIQIDIRISDINYGGHLGNDSVLSLIHEARIRLLKDKGFSEIDIDGVGIIMVDSVIVYSSEGFYGDRVQIDVAVDDISSTGCDIFYRLVNLENDKEIAKAKTGIVFFDYKTKRISRTPEVFKNQFG
;
A
#
# COMPACT_ATOMS: atom_id res chain seq x y z
N MET A 1 -13.17 -16.85 -16.65
CA MET A 1 -12.13 -15.80 -16.73
C MET A 1 -11.01 -16.15 -15.77
N SER A 2 -9.75 -16.07 -16.20
CA SER A 2 -8.58 -16.27 -15.33
C SER A 2 -8.43 -15.10 -14.37
N ARG A 3 -8.75 -15.30 -13.09
CA ARG A 3 -8.55 -14.28 -12.05
C ARG A 3 -7.07 -14.19 -11.70
N ILE A 4 -6.56 -12.96 -11.57
CA ILE A 4 -5.25 -12.71 -10.97
C ILE A 4 -5.27 -13.24 -9.53
N LYS A 5 -4.22 -13.97 -9.13
CA LYS A 5 -4.01 -14.42 -7.76
C LYS A 5 -2.85 -13.63 -7.16
N LEU A 6 -3.14 -12.80 -6.17
CA LEU A 6 -2.12 -12.10 -5.39
C LEU A 6 -1.89 -12.86 -4.08
N ILE A 7 -0.68 -13.40 -3.92
CA ILE A 7 -0.25 -14.06 -2.68
C ILE A 7 0.39 -12.98 -1.82
N LEU A 8 -0.06 -12.87 -0.57
CA LEU A 8 0.50 -11.92 0.39
C LEU A 8 1.63 -12.58 1.18
N PRO A 9 2.64 -11.81 1.62
CA PRO A 9 3.59 -12.25 2.62
C PRO A 9 2.89 -12.69 3.92
N LYS A 10 3.57 -13.51 4.72
CA LYS A 10 3.04 -13.98 6.02
C LYS A 10 3.20 -12.95 7.13
N HIS A 11 4.15 -12.03 7.00
CA HIS A 11 4.41 -10.98 7.97
C HIS A 11 3.59 -9.73 7.66
N THR A 12 3.55 -8.83 8.63
CA THR A 12 2.94 -7.51 8.53
C THR A 12 3.88 -6.53 9.22
N ASN A 13 4.28 -5.48 8.52
CA ASN A 13 5.18 -4.46 9.07
C ASN A 13 4.40 -3.36 9.79
N TYR A 14 3.15 -3.12 9.40
CA TYR A 14 2.31 -2.06 9.94
C TYR A 14 0.83 -2.33 9.68
N SER A 15 -0.04 -1.88 10.59
CA SER A 15 -1.50 -1.98 10.45
C SER A 15 -2.13 -0.67 10.86
N ILE A 16 -3.13 -0.22 10.08
CA ILE A 16 -3.93 0.97 10.40
C ILE A 16 -5.41 0.71 10.21
N GLN A 17 -6.21 1.60 10.76
CA GLN A 17 -7.66 1.61 10.56
C GLN A 17 -8.06 2.92 9.90
N ILE A 18 -8.90 2.82 8.87
CA ILE A 18 -9.47 3.95 8.13
C ILE A 18 -10.97 3.71 7.96
N ASP A 19 -11.77 4.73 8.25
CA ASP A 19 -13.20 4.73 7.95
C ASP A 19 -13.43 5.10 6.48
N ILE A 20 -14.29 4.34 5.79
CA ILE A 20 -14.70 4.66 4.41
C ILE A 20 -15.52 5.95 4.41
N ARG A 21 -15.04 6.96 3.68
CA ARG A 21 -15.65 8.29 3.61
C ARG A 21 -16.62 8.36 2.46
N ILE A 22 -17.46 9.40 2.46
CA ILE A 22 -18.39 9.64 1.35
C ILE A 22 -17.67 9.90 0.02
N SER A 23 -16.46 10.47 0.06
CA SER A 23 -15.61 10.68 -1.11
C SER A 23 -15.06 9.38 -1.69
N ASP A 24 -15.09 8.30 -0.92
CA ASP A 24 -14.58 6.99 -1.35
C ASP A 24 -15.70 6.16 -1.99
N ILE A 25 -16.94 6.66 -2.03
CA ILE A 25 -18.09 5.93 -2.58
C ILE A 25 -18.30 6.30 -4.04
N ASN A 26 -18.39 5.28 -4.89
CA ASN A 26 -18.71 5.43 -6.30
C ASN A 26 -20.22 5.59 -6.55
N TYR A 27 -20.60 5.85 -7.80
CA TYR A 27 -22.00 6.05 -8.21
C TYR A 27 -22.91 4.83 -7.97
N GLY A 28 -22.34 3.64 -7.74
CA GLY A 28 -23.05 2.41 -7.39
C GLY A 28 -23.36 2.26 -5.90
N GLY A 29 -22.91 3.18 -5.04
CA GLY A 29 -23.14 3.11 -3.59
C GLY A 29 -22.17 2.21 -2.83
N HIS A 30 -21.04 1.85 -3.45
CA HIS A 30 -19.98 1.04 -2.84
C HIS A 30 -18.64 1.79 -2.88
N LEU A 31 -17.66 1.31 -2.12
CA LEU A 31 -16.27 1.73 -2.21
C LEU A 31 -15.80 1.74 -3.68
N GLY A 32 -15.31 2.89 -4.12
CA GLY A 32 -14.70 3.11 -5.43
C GLY A 32 -13.51 2.20 -5.63
N ASN A 33 -13.40 1.64 -6.82
CA ASN A 33 -12.25 0.80 -7.18
C ASN A 33 -10.95 1.63 -7.13
N ASP A 34 -11.00 2.86 -7.60
CA ASP A 34 -9.93 3.86 -7.51
C ASP A 34 -9.67 4.31 -6.07
N SER A 35 -10.72 4.41 -5.25
CA SER A 35 -10.60 4.78 -3.83
C SER A 35 -9.78 3.75 -3.04
N VAL A 36 -9.81 2.47 -3.42
CA VAL A 36 -8.91 1.46 -2.81
C VAL A 36 -7.43 1.83 -2.99
N LEU A 37 -7.04 2.33 -4.18
CA LEU A 37 -5.66 2.80 -4.41
C LEU A 37 -5.31 4.00 -3.52
N SER A 38 -6.27 4.91 -3.30
CA SER A 38 -6.11 6.06 -2.41
C SER A 38 -5.96 5.64 -0.94
N LEU A 39 -6.75 4.65 -0.49
CA LEU A 39 -6.69 4.12 0.87
C LEU A 39 -5.34 3.43 1.16
N ILE A 40 -4.83 2.61 0.23
CA ILE A 40 -3.52 1.97 0.41
C ILE A 40 -2.37 2.97 0.30
N HIS A 41 -2.53 4.07 -0.44
CA HIS A 41 -1.56 5.16 -0.44
C HIS A 41 -1.48 5.82 0.95
N GLU A 42 -2.62 6.14 1.57
CA GLU A 42 -2.63 6.64 2.96
C GLU A 42 -1.95 5.65 3.92
N ALA A 43 -2.19 4.34 3.75
CA ALA A 43 -1.53 3.31 4.53
C ALA A 43 0.00 3.32 4.37
N ARG A 44 0.49 3.47 3.13
CA ARG A 44 1.92 3.61 2.83
C ARG A 44 2.50 4.88 3.45
N ILE A 45 1.83 6.03 3.33
CA ILE A 45 2.28 7.29 3.94
C ILE A 45 2.43 7.13 5.46
N ARG A 46 1.44 6.51 6.12
CA ARG A 46 1.49 6.30 7.57
C ARG A 46 2.56 5.30 7.99
N LEU A 47 2.76 4.22 7.23
CA LEU A 47 3.87 3.28 7.46
C LEU A 47 5.22 3.99 7.39
N LEU A 48 5.46 4.76 6.31
CA LEU A 48 6.72 5.48 6.14
C LEU A 48 6.94 6.46 7.29
N LYS A 49 5.92 7.24 7.64
CA LYS A 49 5.99 8.20 8.75
C LYS A 49 6.29 7.52 10.10
N ASP A 50 5.69 6.35 10.36
CA ASP A 50 5.96 5.55 11.58
C ASP A 50 7.44 5.14 11.67
N LYS A 51 8.11 4.93 10.53
CA LYS A 51 9.54 4.62 10.47
C LYS A 51 10.46 5.85 10.33
N GLY A 52 9.91 7.06 10.45
CA GLY A 52 10.67 8.29 10.29
C GLY A 52 11.02 8.63 8.83
N PHE A 53 10.32 8.05 7.88
CA PHE A 53 10.51 8.22 6.44
C PHE A 53 9.37 9.03 5.80
N SER A 54 9.58 9.47 4.55
CA SER A 54 8.53 10.02 3.68
C SER A 54 8.70 9.53 2.25
N GLU A 55 7.69 9.68 1.38
CA GLU A 55 7.84 9.27 -0.03
C GLU A 55 8.90 10.06 -0.80
N ILE A 56 9.23 11.27 -0.34
CA ILE A 56 10.22 12.12 -1.01
C ILE A 56 11.59 12.08 -0.33
N ASP A 57 11.70 11.43 0.82
CA ASP A 57 12.94 11.36 1.60
C ASP A 57 12.98 10.10 2.48
N ILE A 58 13.85 9.17 2.06
CA ILE A 58 14.30 7.97 2.74
C ILE A 58 15.83 8.00 2.62
N ASP A 59 16.49 8.70 3.53
CA ASP A 59 17.95 8.92 3.52
C ASP A 59 18.43 9.64 2.25
N GLY A 60 17.73 10.71 1.87
CA GLY A 60 18.08 11.59 0.75
C GLY A 60 17.56 11.17 -0.62
N VAL A 61 16.84 10.05 -0.72
CA VAL A 61 16.15 9.61 -1.95
C VAL A 61 14.66 9.40 -1.70
N GLY A 62 13.83 9.67 -2.70
CA GLY A 62 12.41 9.38 -2.61
C GLY A 62 12.05 8.06 -3.28
N ILE A 63 10.75 7.82 -3.44
CA ILE A 63 10.20 6.64 -4.08
C ILE A 63 9.21 7.00 -5.19
N ILE A 64 9.13 6.14 -6.20
CA ILE A 64 8.15 6.22 -7.28
C ILE A 64 7.42 4.89 -7.39
N MET A 65 6.09 4.93 -7.46
CA MET A 65 5.26 3.76 -7.76
C MET A 65 5.29 3.48 -9.26
N VAL A 66 5.76 2.30 -9.64
CA VAL A 66 5.91 1.89 -11.06
C VAL A 66 4.76 1.02 -11.55
N ASP A 67 4.11 0.29 -10.65
CA ASP A 67 2.93 -0.51 -10.95
C ASP A 67 2.03 -0.68 -9.72
N SER A 68 0.82 -1.16 -9.98
CA SER A 68 -0.11 -1.57 -8.94
C SER A 68 -0.96 -2.76 -9.40
N VAL A 69 -1.26 -3.66 -8.47
CA VAL A 69 -2.21 -4.76 -8.65
C VAL A 69 -3.25 -4.66 -7.54
N ILE A 70 -4.53 -4.75 -7.88
CA ILE A 70 -5.63 -4.81 -6.90
C ILE A 70 -6.55 -5.97 -7.25
N VAL A 71 -6.84 -6.81 -6.26
CA VAL A 71 -7.80 -7.91 -6.33
C VAL A 71 -8.94 -7.63 -5.36
N TYR A 72 -10.13 -7.39 -5.90
CA TYR A 72 -11.34 -7.13 -5.13
C TYR A 72 -12.01 -8.45 -4.72
N SER A 73 -12.28 -8.59 -3.43
CA SER A 73 -12.83 -9.80 -2.81
C SER A 73 -14.28 -9.59 -2.36
N SER A 74 -14.62 -8.42 -1.81
CA SER A 74 -15.99 -8.04 -1.42
C SER A 74 -16.23 -6.54 -1.54
N GLU A 75 -17.49 -6.15 -1.40
CA GLU A 75 -17.91 -4.73 -1.34
C GLU A 75 -17.50 -4.10 0.00
N GLY A 76 -17.34 -2.78 0.01
CA GLY A 76 -17.25 -1.94 1.20
C GLY A 76 -18.22 -0.77 1.08
N PHE A 77 -18.68 -0.24 2.21
CA PHE A 77 -19.76 0.74 2.30
C PHE A 77 -19.37 1.96 3.13
N TYR A 78 -20.10 3.05 2.94
CA TYR A 78 -19.90 4.28 3.71
C TYR A 78 -20.01 4.00 5.22
N GLY A 79 -19.03 4.49 5.99
CA GLY A 79 -18.98 4.30 7.44
C GLY A 79 -18.32 3.00 7.89
N ASP A 80 -18.06 2.05 6.98
CA ASP A 80 -17.30 0.84 7.34
C ASP A 80 -15.92 1.22 7.87
N ARG A 81 -15.54 0.61 8.99
CA ARG A 81 -14.18 0.70 9.52
C ARG A 81 -13.30 -0.40 8.93
N VAL A 82 -12.29 -0.01 8.17
CA VAL A 82 -11.41 -0.93 7.43
C VAL A 82 -10.03 -0.97 8.08
N GLN A 83 -9.56 -2.17 8.42
CA GLN A 83 -8.16 -2.39 8.74
C GLN A 83 -7.36 -2.61 7.46
N ILE A 84 -6.24 -1.92 7.33
CA ILE A 84 -5.27 -2.09 6.25
C ILE A 84 -3.96 -2.57 6.86
N ASP A 85 -3.64 -3.84 6.60
CA ASP A 85 -2.34 -4.43 6.93
C ASP A 85 -1.38 -4.19 5.78
N VAL A 86 -0.16 -3.78 6.08
CA VAL A 86 0.88 -3.41 5.13
C VAL A 86 2.13 -4.26 5.36
N ALA A 87 2.65 -4.85 4.29
CA ALA A 87 3.91 -5.58 4.31
C ALA A 87 4.84 -5.09 3.19
N VAL A 88 6.11 -4.89 3.51
CA VAL A 88 7.19 -4.68 2.54
C VAL A 88 7.86 -6.02 2.32
N ASP A 89 8.07 -6.39 1.06
CA ASP A 89 8.75 -7.63 0.68
C ASP A 89 9.45 -7.45 -0.68
N ASP A 90 10.09 -8.51 -1.18
CA ASP A 90 10.77 -8.56 -2.47
C ASP A 90 11.76 -7.39 -2.65
N ILE A 91 12.49 -7.04 -1.58
CA ILE A 91 13.48 -5.95 -1.59
C ILE A 91 14.63 -6.31 -2.53
N SER A 92 14.76 -5.53 -3.59
CA SER A 92 15.81 -5.63 -4.60
C SER A 92 16.87 -4.54 -4.41
N SER A 93 17.82 -4.46 -5.35
CA SER A 93 18.86 -3.43 -5.34
C SER A 93 18.37 -2.00 -5.56
N THR A 94 17.18 -1.81 -6.15
CA THR A 94 16.67 -0.47 -6.58
C THR A 94 15.21 -0.23 -6.23
N GLY A 95 14.55 -1.16 -5.53
CA GLY A 95 13.13 -1.11 -5.28
C GLY A 95 12.65 -2.26 -4.41
N CYS A 96 11.35 -2.29 -4.14
CA CYS A 96 10.68 -3.33 -3.37
C CYS A 96 9.20 -3.39 -3.76
N ASP A 97 8.51 -4.41 -3.27
CA ASP A 97 7.07 -4.47 -3.34
C ASP A 97 6.45 -4.12 -1.97
N ILE A 98 5.33 -3.40 -2.02
CA ILE A 98 4.51 -3.14 -0.84
C ILE A 98 3.15 -3.80 -1.06
N PHE A 99 2.79 -4.69 -0.15
CA PHE A 99 1.56 -5.48 -0.15
C PHE A 99 0.58 -4.93 0.87
N TYR A 100 -0.71 -5.02 0.53
CA TYR A 100 -1.79 -4.50 1.35
C TYR A 100 -2.92 -5.52 1.45
N ARG A 101 -3.50 -5.64 2.64
CA ARG A 101 -4.74 -6.40 2.88
C ARG A 101 -5.75 -5.50 3.56
N LEU A 102 -6.92 -5.36 2.95
CA LEU A 102 -8.02 -4.56 3.46
C LEU A 102 -9.11 -5.47 4.00
N VAL A 103 -9.45 -5.33 5.28
CA VAL A 103 -10.47 -6.13 5.97
C VAL A 103 -11.48 -5.20 6.64
N ASN A 104 -12.77 -5.40 6.39
CA ASN A 104 -13.84 -4.73 7.13
C ASN A 104 -13.88 -5.29 8.55
N LEU A 105 -13.74 -4.44 9.56
CA LEU A 105 -13.67 -4.86 10.97
C LEU A 105 -15.03 -5.24 11.57
N GLU A 106 -16.14 -4.84 10.98
CA GLU A 106 -17.48 -5.13 11.49
C GLU A 106 -17.92 -6.55 11.14
N ASN A 107 -17.53 -7.04 9.96
CA ASN A 107 -17.96 -8.32 9.43
C ASN A 107 -16.82 -9.29 9.08
N ASP A 108 -15.57 -8.91 9.36
CA ASP A 108 -14.34 -9.69 9.11
C ASP A 108 -14.16 -10.15 7.66
N LYS A 109 -14.77 -9.43 6.70
CA LYS A 109 -14.61 -9.73 5.28
C LYS A 109 -13.43 -8.99 4.69
N GLU A 110 -12.61 -9.72 3.93
CA GLU A 110 -11.57 -9.14 3.10
C GLU A 110 -12.22 -8.38 1.93
N ILE A 111 -12.03 -7.07 1.91
CA ILE A 111 -12.51 -6.19 0.84
C ILE A 111 -11.61 -6.32 -0.39
N ALA A 112 -10.29 -6.21 -0.19
CA ALA A 112 -9.32 -6.26 -1.27
C ALA A 112 -7.93 -6.69 -0.79
N LYS A 113 -7.16 -7.23 -1.73
CA LYS A 113 -5.70 -7.37 -1.65
C LYS A 113 -5.06 -6.47 -2.69
N ALA A 114 -3.94 -5.84 -2.35
CA ALA A 114 -3.21 -5.01 -3.30
C ALA A 114 -1.70 -5.18 -3.20
N LYS A 115 -0.99 -4.83 -4.26
CA LYS A 115 0.46 -4.68 -4.33
C LYS A 115 0.78 -3.39 -5.08
N THR A 116 1.81 -2.68 -4.65
CA THR A 116 2.44 -1.60 -5.41
C THR A 116 3.92 -1.87 -5.56
N GLY A 117 4.43 -1.90 -6.80
CA GLY A 117 5.86 -1.93 -7.07
C GLY A 117 6.47 -0.54 -6.89
N ILE A 118 7.56 -0.47 -6.13
CA ILE A 118 8.24 0.79 -5.78
C ILE A 118 9.69 0.76 -6.26
N VAL A 119 10.16 1.88 -6.80
CA VAL A 119 11.59 2.13 -7.07
C VAL A 119 12.07 3.34 -6.28
N PHE A 120 13.33 3.29 -5.84
CA PHE A 120 13.98 4.44 -5.21
C PHE A 120 14.48 5.40 -6.29
N PHE A 121 14.32 6.70 -6.05
CA PHE A 121 14.58 7.73 -7.04
C PHE A 121 15.28 8.94 -6.41
N ASP A 122 16.41 9.33 -6.99
CA ASP A 122 17.09 10.57 -6.65
C ASP A 122 16.49 11.71 -7.49
N TYR A 123 15.72 12.59 -6.82
CA TYR A 123 15.07 13.74 -7.45
C TYR A 123 16.03 14.84 -7.86
N LYS A 124 17.25 14.89 -7.31
CA LYS A 124 18.29 15.86 -7.71
C LYS A 124 18.91 15.45 -9.04
N THR A 125 19.28 14.18 -9.18
CA THR A 125 19.89 13.66 -10.42
C THR A 125 18.87 13.13 -11.44
N LYS A 126 17.60 13.00 -11.04
CA LYS A 126 16.48 12.45 -11.82
C LYS A 126 16.75 11.03 -12.33
N ARG A 127 17.28 10.17 -11.46
CA ARG A 127 17.64 8.79 -11.78
C ARG A 127 17.16 7.81 -10.72
N ILE A 128 16.94 6.56 -11.12
CA ILE A 128 16.74 5.46 -10.19
C ILE A 128 17.98 5.35 -9.30
N SER A 129 17.75 5.26 -7.99
CA SER A 129 18.79 5.07 -6.98
C SER A 129 18.79 3.62 -6.48
N ARG A 130 19.86 3.27 -5.76
CA ARG A 130 19.88 2.03 -4.99
C ARG A 130 18.95 2.15 -3.79
N THR A 131 18.40 1.02 -3.35
CA THR A 131 17.66 0.90 -2.09
C THR A 131 18.57 1.34 -0.94
N PRO A 132 18.18 2.36 -0.14
CA PRO A 132 18.94 2.83 1.01
C PRO A 132 19.16 1.73 2.05
N GLU A 133 20.34 1.71 2.67
CA GLU A 133 20.66 0.71 3.70
C GLU A 133 19.77 0.86 4.94
N VAL A 134 19.38 2.09 5.31
CA VAL A 134 18.43 2.32 6.40
C VAL A 134 17.06 1.68 6.13
N PHE A 135 16.63 1.64 4.87
CA PHE A 135 15.38 1.02 4.49
C PHE A 135 15.47 -0.51 4.56
N LYS A 136 16.58 -1.08 4.07
CA LYS A 136 16.83 -2.52 4.17
C LYS A 136 16.89 -2.98 5.62
N ASN A 137 17.58 -2.24 6.49
CA ASN A 137 17.66 -2.59 7.91
C ASN A 137 16.30 -2.51 8.61
N GLN A 138 15.39 -1.67 8.12
CA GLN A 138 14.07 -1.48 8.70
C GLN A 138 13.05 -2.55 8.26
N PHE A 139 13.20 -3.12 7.05
CA PHE A 139 12.19 -3.96 6.41
C PHE A 139 12.69 -5.31 5.87
N GLY A 140 14.00 -5.52 5.78
CA GLY A 140 14.63 -6.76 5.30
C GLY A 140 14.97 -7.76 6.40
#